data_AF-A0A7Y2FCF7-F1
#
_entry.id   AF-A0A7Y2FCF7-F1
#
_cell.length_a   1.000
_cell.length_b   1.000
_cell.length_c   1.000
_cell.angle_alpha   90.00
_cell.angle_beta   90.00
_cell.angle_gamma   90.00
#
_symmetry.space_group_name_H-M   'P 1'
#
loop_
_entity.id
_entity.type
_entity.pdbx_description
1 polymer ?
#
loop_
_entity_poly.entity_id
_entity_poly.type
_entity_poly.pdbx_seq_one_letter_code
_entity_poly.pdbx_strand_id
1 'polypeptide(L)'
;MNPSGSGWINKFGAVVKDNLSAYKDFHALYQDLKDAGFVYGMNVEIPAFIAIEHTPSEDEKAKINLLSALYFTFRLERDTADFEAFLNTIFQFYQDLNVSQISFFEKVLTGNKTSSQLEKLINSRVFLGDNVISRTFNSAITNSLLFIDVLTFRHYLRKGTGVREHAQTLEYLTINIAYHALNAKEGNKMDA
;
A
#
# COMPACT_ATOMS: atom_id res chain seq x y z
N MET A 1 15.63 -5.06 10.45
CA MET A 1 14.66 -4.00 10.84
C MET A 1 13.43 -4.63 11.49
N ASN A 2 12.64 -3.84 12.23
CA ASN A 2 11.37 -4.27 12.84
C ASN A 2 10.24 -3.31 12.40
N PRO A 3 9.32 -3.71 11.48
CA PRO A 3 8.24 -2.86 10.95
C PRO A 3 7.14 -2.45 11.96
N SER A 4 7.24 -2.93 13.19
CA SER A 4 6.38 -2.54 14.32
C SER A 4 7.12 -1.68 15.35
N GLY A 5 8.45 -1.54 15.24
CA GLY A 5 9.27 -0.72 16.12
C GLY A 5 9.46 0.70 15.59
N SER A 6 9.73 1.67 16.46
CA SER A 6 9.99 3.05 16.04
C SER A 6 11.27 3.19 15.20
N GLY A 7 11.25 4.11 14.24
CA GLY A 7 12.40 4.41 13.38
C GLY A 7 12.65 3.39 12.26
N TRP A 8 11.73 2.45 12.04
CA TRP A 8 11.87 1.44 10.99
C TRP A 8 11.82 2.05 9.58
N ILE A 9 11.11 3.17 9.38
CA ILE A 9 11.08 3.85 8.07
C ILE A 9 12.40 4.57 7.79
N ASN A 10 13.09 5.07 8.81
CA ASN A 10 14.46 5.59 8.62
C ASN A 10 15.42 4.47 8.20
N LYS A 11 15.32 3.29 8.83
CA LYS A 11 16.10 2.11 8.44
C LYS A 11 15.76 1.67 7.02
N PHE A 12 14.48 1.69 6.64
CA PHE A 12 14.04 1.42 5.27
C PHE A 12 14.66 2.42 4.29
N GLY A 13 14.61 3.72 4.57
CA GLY A 13 15.22 4.77 3.76
C GLY A 13 16.73 4.60 3.57
N ALA A 14 17.44 4.02 4.54
CA ALA A 14 18.85 3.66 4.39
C ALA A 14 19.04 2.44 3.48
N VAL A 15 18.24 1.38 3.66
CA VAL A 15 18.32 0.15 2.85
C VAL A 15 18.03 0.40 1.37
N VAL A 16 17.01 1.19 1.04
CA VAL A 16 16.63 1.43 -0.36
C VAL A 16 17.65 2.26 -1.13
N LYS A 17 18.47 3.09 -0.46
CA LYS A 17 19.56 3.84 -1.09
C LYS A 17 20.60 2.94 -1.74
N ASP A 18 20.82 1.76 -1.18
CA ASP A 18 21.76 0.77 -1.71
C ASP A 18 21.10 -0.17 -2.73
N ASN A 19 19.78 -0.06 -2.93
CA ASN A 19 18.96 -0.97 -3.74
C ASN A 19 18.11 -0.23 -4.80
N LEU A 20 18.58 0.91 -5.30
CA LEU A 20 17.84 1.78 -6.23
C LEU A 20 17.54 1.14 -7.59
N SER A 21 18.28 0.08 -7.95
CA SER A 21 18.12 -0.70 -9.18
C SER A 21 17.34 -2.01 -8.96
N ALA A 22 16.70 -2.20 -7.80
CA ALA A 22 15.92 -3.40 -7.50
C ALA A 22 14.84 -3.69 -8.55
N TYR A 23 14.25 -2.63 -9.13
CA TYR A 23 13.22 -2.75 -10.16
C TYR A 23 13.56 -1.87 -11.37
N LYS A 24 13.57 -2.48 -12.56
CA LYS A 24 13.82 -1.80 -13.83
C LYS A 24 12.66 -0.91 -14.30
N ASP A 25 11.44 -1.31 -13.98
CA ASP A 25 10.20 -0.68 -14.40
C ASP A 25 9.07 -1.07 -13.44
N PHE A 26 7.90 -0.45 -13.62
CA PHE A 26 6.74 -0.75 -12.78
C PHE A 26 6.24 -2.19 -12.96
N HIS A 27 6.48 -2.82 -14.12
CA HIS A 27 6.06 -4.19 -14.36
C HIS A 27 6.88 -5.17 -13.51
N ALA A 28 8.20 -4.96 -13.41
CA ALA A 28 9.07 -5.73 -12.53
C ALA A 28 8.67 -5.57 -11.05
N LEU A 29 8.40 -4.35 -10.61
CA LEU A 29 7.86 -4.08 -9.27
C LEU A 29 6.53 -4.82 -9.04
N TYR A 30 5.62 -4.78 -10.02
CA TYR A 30 4.34 -5.45 -9.93
C TYR A 30 4.47 -6.97 -9.81
N GLN A 31 5.35 -7.61 -10.58
CA GLN A 31 5.55 -9.06 -10.48
C GLN A 31 6.07 -9.45 -9.09
N ASP A 32 7.06 -8.73 -8.56
CA ASP A 32 7.60 -9.00 -7.22
C ASP A 32 6.54 -8.85 -6.12
N LEU A 33 5.72 -7.79 -6.18
CA LEU A 33 4.59 -7.60 -5.26
C LEU A 33 3.50 -8.67 -5.40
N LYS A 34 3.31 -9.18 -6.62
CA LYS A 34 2.36 -10.26 -6.90
C LYS A 34 2.86 -11.58 -6.33
N ASP A 35 4.13 -11.90 -6.55
CA ASP A 35 4.77 -13.12 -6.04
C ASP A 35 4.84 -13.09 -4.51
N ALA A 36 5.06 -11.91 -3.91
CA ALA A 36 4.96 -11.69 -2.47
C ALA A 36 3.53 -11.79 -1.91
N GLY A 37 2.52 -11.96 -2.77
CA GLY A 37 1.11 -12.04 -2.38
C GLY A 37 0.49 -10.72 -1.92
N PHE A 38 1.19 -9.58 -2.06
CA PHE A 38 0.69 -8.25 -1.66
C PHE A 38 -0.50 -7.83 -2.53
N VAL A 39 -0.45 -8.09 -3.84
CA VAL A 39 -1.54 -7.77 -4.79
C VAL A 39 -2.85 -8.47 -4.43
N TYR A 40 -2.77 -9.60 -3.71
CA TYR A 40 -3.91 -10.41 -3.30
C TYR A 40 -4.26 -10.27 -1.81
N GLY A 41 -3.59 -9.34 -1.10
CA GLY A 41 -3.81 -9.13 0.34
C GLY A 41 -3.28 -10.23 1.27
N MET A 42 -2.52 -11.22 0.76
CA MET A 42 -2.01 -12.36 1.54
C MET A 42 -0.66 -12.08 2.21
N ASN A 43 0.21 -11.27 1.58
CA ASN A 43 1.50 -10.86 2.15
C ASN A 43 2.38 -12.02 2.66
N VAL A 44 2.68 -12.99 1.78
CA VAL A 44 3.44 -14.19 2.14
C VAL A 44 4.95 -13.94 2.21
N GLU A 45 5.46 -13.02 1.39
CA GLU A 45 6.89 -12.66 1.33
C GLU A 45 7.09 -11.13 1.35
N ILE A 46 8.36 -10.73 1.37
CA ILE A 46 8.83 -9.33 1.33
C ILE A 46 9.99 -9.21 0.34
N PRO A 47 10.33 -8.00 -0.15
CA PRO A 47 11.45 -7.82 -1.06
C PRO A 47 12.75 -8.39 -0.51
N ALA A 48 13.46 -9.16 -1.32
CA ALA A 48 14.63 -9.94 -0.90
C ALA A 48 15.79 -9.09 -0.33
N PHE A 49 15.88 -7.81 -0.70
CA PHE A 49 16.89 -6.89 -0.19
C PHE A 49 16.58 -6.32 1.21
N ILE A 50 15.40 -6.63 1.79
CA ILE A 50 15.01 -6.17 3.12
C ILE A 50 15.29 -7.26 4.16
N ALA A 51 16.23 -6.98 5.06
CA ALA A 51 16.56 -7.88 6.17
C ALA A 51 15.71 -7.57 7.43
N ILE A 52 15.01 -8.59 7.93
CA ILE A 52 14.24 -8.55 9.19
C ILE A 52 15.00 -9.33 10.27
N GLU A 53 14.97 -8.82 11.50
CA GLU A 53 15.70 -9.37 12.65
C GLU A 53 14.99 -10.58 13.30
N HIS A 54 13.76 -10.86 12.86
CA HIS A 54 12.85 -11.88 13.38
C HIS A 54 11.96 -12.42 12.24
N THR A 55 11.16 -13.44 12.52
CA THR A 55 10.13 -13.91 11.57
C THR A 55 8.98 -12.90 11.53
N PRO A 56 8.76 -12.14 10.44
CA PRO A 56 7.75 -11.09 10.41
C PRO A 56 6.33 -11.65 10.37
N SER A 57 5.40 -10.99 11.06
CA SER A 57 3.96 -11.28 10.93
C SER A 57 3.41 -10.88 9.55
N GLU A 58 2.21 -11.34 9.18
CA GLU A 58 1.56 -10.93 7.92
C GLU A 58 1.37 -9.41 7.83
N ASP A 59 1.02 -8.75 8.93
CA ASP A 59 0.87 -7.29 8.99
C ASP A 59 2.22 -6.58 8.82
N GLU A 60 3.31 -7.13 9.38
CA GLU A 60 4.65 -6.57 9.19
C GLU A 60 5.09 -6.69 7.74
N LYS A 61 4.80 -7.83 7.09
CA LYS A 61 5.03 -8.01 5.65
C LYS A 61 4.19 -7.03 4.83
N ALA A 62 2.91 -6.85 5.18
CA ALA A 62 2.02 -5.88 4.52
C ALA A 62 2.55 -4.45 4.60
N LYS A 63 3.05 -4.01 5.77
CA LYS A 63 3.68 -2.69 5.94
C LYS A 63 4.91 -2.52 5.06
N ILE A 64 5.79 -3.53 5.02
CA ILE A 64 6.99 -3.51 4.19
C ILE A 64 6.60 -3.46 2.70
N ASN A 65 5.67 -4.31 2.27
CA ASN A 65 5.24 -4.39 0.88
C ASN A 65 4.57 -3.10 0.43
N LEU A 66 3.68 -2.52 1.25
CA LEU A 66 3.04 -1.25 0.97
C LEU A 66 4.08 -0.12 0.83
N LEU A 67 4.99 0.01 1.80
CA LEU A 67 6.00 1.07 1.76
C LEU A 67 6.95 0.89 0.57
N SER A 68 7.38 -0.33 0.28
CA SER A 68 8.22 -0.67 -0.87
C SER A 68 7.52 -0.33 -2.18
N ALA A 69 6.26 -0.74 -2.32
CA ALA A 69 5.46 -0.46 -3.51
C ALA A 69 5.31 1.05 -3.74
N LEU A 70 5.00 1.82 -2.69
CA LEU A 70 4.87 3.27 -2.78
C LEU A 70 6.21 3.94 -3.14
N TYR A 71 7.30 3.60 -2.44
CA TYR A 71 8.61 4.20 -2.67
C TYR A 71 9.13 3.92 -4.09
N PHE A 72 9.12 2.65 -4.53
CA PHE A 72 9.61 2.32 -5.85
C PHE A 72 8.70 2.84 -6.97
N THR A 73 7.38 2.94 -6.74
CA THR A 73 6.49 3.65 -7.67
C THR A 73 6.87 5.12 -7.79
N PHE A 74 7.14 5.81 -6.68
CA PHE A 74 7.63 7.19 -6.71
C PHE A 74 8.94 7.31 -7.50
N ARG A 75 9.93 6.48 -7.18
CA ARG A 75 11.25 6.50 -7.85
C ARG A 75 11.15 6.22 -9.34
N LEU A 76 10.28 5.30 -9.75
CA LEU A 76 10.09 4.94 -11.16
C LEU A 76 9.37 6.03 -11.95
N GLU A 77 8.43 6.76 -11.34
CA GLU A 77 7.68 7.82 -12.03
C GLU A 77 8.36 9.20 -11.95
N ARG A 78 9.22 9.45 -10.95
CA ARG A 78 9.93 10.73 -10.74
C ARG A 78 11.42 10.69 -11.08
N ASP A 79 11.96 9.51 -11.33
CA ASP A 79 13.39 9.25 -11.57
C ASP A 79 14.31 9.91 -10.53
N THR A 80 13.91 9.85 -9.26
CA THR A 80 14.68 10.37 -8.13
C THR A 80 14.67 9.40 -6.96
N ALA A 81 15.79 9.37 -6.24
CA ALA A 81 16.00 8.58 -5.03
C ALA A 81 15.83 9.40 -3.74
N ASP A 82 15.47 10.68 -3.85
CA ASP A 82 15.32 11.57 -2.70
C ASP A 82 14.17 11.11 -1.80
N PHE A 83 14.55 10.61 -0.62
CA PHE A 83 13.61 10.08 0.37
C PHE A 83 12.78 11.19 1.02
N GLU A 84 13.32 12.40 1.19
CA GLU A 84 12.55 13.55 1.70
C GLU A 84 11.53 14.03 0.66
N ALA A 85 11.90 14.03 -0.63
CA ALA A 85 10.95 14.28 -1.70
C ALA A 85 9.84 13.22 -1.74
N PHE A 86 10.17 11.95 -1.53
CA PHE A 86 9.19 10.87 -1.36
C PHE A 86 8.25 11.14 -0.18
N LEU A 87 8.78 11.42 1.02
CA LEU A 87 7.98 11.74 2.21
C LEU A 87 7.01 12.89 1.90
N ASN A 88 7.51 13.99 1.35
CA ASN A 88 6.69 15.15 1.04
C ASN A 88 5.55 14.82 0.06
N THR A 89 5.86 14.03 -0.96
CA THR A 89 4.91 13.64 -2.01
C THR A 89 3.87 12.65 -1.50
N ILE A 90 4.26 11.66 -0.69
CA ILE A 90 3.31 10.67 -0.18
C ILE A 90 2.34 11.28 0.84
N PHE A 91 2.80 12.22 1.67
CA PHE A 91 1.92 12.97 2.57
C PHE A 91 0.92 13.82 1.78
N GLN A 92 1.37 14.51 0.73
CA GLN A 92 0.47 15.29 -0.13
C GLN A 92 -0.55 14.39 -0.83
N PHE A 93 -0.10 13.25 -1.36
CA PHE A 93 -0.98 12.27 -1.97
C PHE A 93 -2.11 11.83 -1.03
N TYR A 94 -1.78 11.42 0.20
CA TYR A 94 -2.81 10.97 1.16
C TYR A 94 -3.71 12.11 1.65
N GLN A 95 -3.21 13.35 1.65
CA GLN A 95 -4.02 14.55 1.90
C GLN A 95 -5.01 14.80 0.76
N ASP A 96 -4.56 14.76 -0.49
CA ASP A 96 -5.37 15.01 -1.69
C ASP A 96 -6.37 13.88 -1.97
N LEU A 97 -5.99 12.64 -1.63
CA LEU A 97 -6.89 11.49 -1.63
C LEU A 97 -8.05 11.70 -0.65
N ASN A 98 -7.88 12.62 0.30
CA ASN A 98 -8.88 12.99 1.30
C ASN A 98 -9.39 11.74 2.01
N VAL A 99 -8.46 11.00 2.62
CA VAL A 99 -8.75 9.89 3.55
C VAL A 99 -9.36 10.47 4.84
N SER A 100 -10.45 11.22 4.69
CA SER A 100 -11.06 12.12 5.67
C SER A 100 -12.11 11.42 6.54
N GLN A 101 -12.07 10.09 6.64
CA GLN A 101 -13.02 9.35 7.47
C GLN A 101 -12.46 9.03 8.86
N ILE A 102 -11.22 9.39 9.14
CA ILE A 102 -10.56 9.01 10.39
C ILE A 102 -9.75 10.20 10.90
N SER A 103 -10.25 10.83 11.97
CA SER A 103 -9.62 11.98 12.65
C SER A 103 -8.16 11.77 13.03
N PHE A 104 -7.71 10.52 13.18
CA PHE A 104 -6.31 10.16 13.40
C PHE A 104 -5.42 10.44 12.18
N PHE A 105 -5.89 10.14 10.95
CA PHE A 105 -5.14 10.44 9.74
C PHE A 105 -4.99 11.95 9.53
N GLU A 106 -6.05 12.73 9.74
CA GLU A 106 -5.96 14.19 9.66
C GLU A 106 -4.89 14.75 10.62
N LYS A 107 -4.83 14.25 11.86
CA LYS A 107 -3.80 14.66 12.84
C LYS A 107 -2.38 14.29 12.41
N VAL A 108 -2.19 13.11 11.82
CA VAL A 108 -0.87 12.67 11.30
C VAL A 108 -0.47 13.51 10.07
N LEU A 109 -1.40 13.74 9.14
CA LEU A 109 -1.16 14.48 7.91
C LEU A 109 -0.90 15.98 8.14
N THR A 110 -1.48 16.57 9.20
CA THR A 110 -1.32 17.99 9.56
C THR A 110 -0.04 18.30 10.32
N GLY A 111 0.67 17.29 10.86
CA GLY A 111 1.94 17.50 11.57
C GLY A 111 3.17 17.50 10.65
N ASN A 112 4.38 17.51 11.25
CA ASN A 112 5.65 17.45 10.51
C ASN A 112 5.77 16.22 9.61
N LYS A 113 6.10 16.38 8.32
CA LYS A 113 6.28 15.29 7.35
C LYS A 113 7.55 14.48 7.62
N THR A 114 7.50 13.59 8.62
CA THR A 114 8.65 12.80 9.07
C THR A 114 8.43 11.30 8.85
N SER A 115 9.51 10.53 8.83
CA SER A 115 9.44 9.07 8.82
C SER A 115 8.57 8.50 9.93
N SER A 116 8.64 9.03 11.17
CA SER A 116 7.80 8.56 12.27
C SER A 116 6.30 8.83 12.06
N GLN A 117 5.97 9.90 11.33
CA GLN A 117 4.59 10.17 10.94
C GLN A 117 4.11 9.19 9.86
N LEU A 118 4.99 8.85 8.91
CA LEU A 118 4.69 7.85 7.90
C LEU A 118 4.54 6.46 8.53
N GLU A 119 5.28 6.14 9.60
CA GLU A 119 5.13 4.90 10.36
C GLU A 119 3.70 4.77 10.88
N LYS A 120 3.17 5.85 11.48
CA LYS A 120 1.79 5.90 11.96
C LYS A 120 0.79 5.76 10.82
N LEU A 121 1.01 6.47 9.70
CA LEU A 121 0.13 6.40 8.53
C LEU A 121 0.07 4.99 7.95
N ILE A 122 1.22 4.35 7.70
CA ILE A 122 1.31 3.00 7.14
C ILE A 122 0.70 1.99 8.10
N ASN A 123 1.00 2.09 9.39
CA ASN A 123 0.38 1.23 10.42
C ASN A 123 -1.15 1.39 10.40
N SER A 124 -1.62 2.62 10.33
CA SER A 124 -3.03 2.97 10.21
C SER A 124 -3.65 2.34 8.95
N ARG A 125 -3.02 2.45 7.77
CA ARG A 125 -3.54 1.84 6.53
C ARG A 125 -3.61 0.32 6.57
N VAL A 126 -2.63 -0.34 7.17
CA VAL A 126 -2.59 -1.81 7.26
C VAL A 126 -3.60 -2.35 8.28
N PHE A 127 -3.74 -1.70 9.44
CA PHE A 127 -4.63 -2.16 10.51
C PHE A 127 -6.06 -1.63 10.43
N LEU A 128 -6.32 -0.50 9.76
CA LEU A 128 -7.67 0.02 9.57
C LEU A 128 -8.34 -0.68 8.40
N GLY A 129 -8.69 -1.93 8.66
CA GLY A 129 -9.85 -2.56 8.05
C GLY A 129 -11.13 -2.19 8.75
N ASP A 130 -11.39 -0.90 8.99
CA ASP A 130 -12.61 -0.43 9.65
C ASP A 130 -13.35 0.68 8.86
N ASN A 131 -13.18 0.71 7.54
CA ASN A 131 -14.15 1.37 6.67
C ASN A 131 -15.30 0.39 6.37
N VAL A 132 -16.53 0.92 6.33
CA VAL A 132 -17.90 0.33 6.18
C VAL A 132 -18.05 -1.10 5.62
N ILE A 133 -17.11 -1.59 4.80
CA ILE A 133 -17.12 -2.88 4.10
C ILE A 133 -16.48 -4.02 4.93
N SER A 134 -15.67 -3.73 5.95
CA SER A 134 -15.01 -4.77 6.76
C SER A 134 -15.95 -5.66 7.56
N ARG A 135 -17.18 -5.20 7.82
CA ARG A 135 -18.21 -6.03 8.45
C ARG A 135 -18.79 -7.10 7.52
N THR A 136 -18.62 -6.95 6.21
CA THR A 136 -19.21 -7.85 5.19
C THR A 136 -18.19 -8.84 4.64
N PHE A 137 -16.89 -8.53 4.71
CA PHE A 137 -15.84 -9.37 4.14
C PHE A 137 -14.68 -9.53 5.13
N ASN A 138 -14.27 -10.78 5.36
CA ASN A 138 -13.15 -11.17 6.24
C ASN A 138 -11.85 -10.41 5.88
N SER A 139 -10.92 -10.32 6.84
CA SER A 139 -9.64 -9.57 6.78
C SER A 139 -8.84 -9.67 5.46
N ALA A 140 -8.95 -10.79 4.73
CA ALA A 140 -8.32 -11.00 3.42
C ALA A 140 -8.71 -9.97 2.35
N ILE A 141 -9.98 -9.49 2.34
CA ILE A 141 -10.44 -8.53 1.32
C ILE A 141 -9.97 -7.10 1.65
N THR A 142 -9.85 -6.74 2.93
CA THR A 142 -9.34 -5.42 3.31
C THR A 142 -7.87 -5.23 2.91
N ASN A 143 -7.02 -6.22 3.18
CA ASN A 143 -5.61 -6.18 2.73
C ASN A 143 -5.49 -6.21 1.20
N SER A 144 -6.45 -6.81 0.49
CA SER A 144 -6.47 -6.83 -0.98
C SER A 144 -6.62 -5.45 -1.61
N LEU A 145 -7.14 -4.46 -0.87
CA LEU A 145 -7.30 -3.09 -1.36
C LEU A 145 -6.02 -2.25 -1.19
N LEU A 146 -5.00 -2.72 -0.46
CA LEU A 146 -3.75 -1.96 -0.28
C LEU A 146 -3.03 -1.69 -1.61
N PHE A 147 -3.17 -2.57 -2.60
CA PHE A 147 -2.59 -2.34 -3.93
C PHE A 147 -3.30 -1.22 -4.71
N ILE A 148 -4.55 -0.88 -4.35
CA ILE A 148 -5.25 0.28 -4.93
C ILE A 148 -4.52 1.57 -4.59
N ASP A 149 -3.94 1.69 -3.39
CA ASP A 149 -3.11 2.85 -3.03
C ASP A 149 -1.95 3.01 -3.99
N VAL A 150 -1.31 1.91 -4.40
CA VAL A 150 -0.15 1.93 -5.32
C VAL A 150 -0.58 2.38 -6.71
N LEU A 151 -1.66 1.82 -7.24
CA LEU A 151 -2.19 2.21 -8.56
C LEU A 151 -2.65 3.67 -8.58
N THR A 152 -3.33 4.09 -7.51
CA THR A 152 -3.81 5.47 -7.35
C THR A 152 -2.63 6.44 -7.19
N PHE A 153 -1.62 6.08 -6.42
CA PHE A 153 -0.42 6.89 -6.25
C PHE A 153 0.35 7.04 -7.57
N ARG A 154 0.48 5.96 -8.34
CA ARG A 154 1.05 6.02 -9.69
C ARG A 154 0.27 6.97 -10.60
N HIS A 155 -1.07 6.90 -10.57
CA HIS A 155 -1.92 7.83 -11.31
C HIS A 155 -1.68 9.28 -10.88
N TYR A 156 -1.64 9.52 -9.57
CA TYR A 156 -1.37 10.83 -8.98
C TYR A 156 -0.02 11.40 -9.45
N LEU A 157 1.04 10.58 -9.43
CA LEU A 157 2.37 11.00 -9.87
C LEU A 157 2.42 11.38 -11.36
N ARG A 158 1.55 10.78 -12.19
CA ARG A 158 1.48 11.03 -13.64
C ARG A 158 0.59 12.20 -14.03
N LYS A 159 -0.55 12.37 -13.36
CA LYS A 159 -1.61 13.30 -13.79
C LYS A 159 -1.87 14.44 -12.81
N GLY A 160 -1.53 14.29 -11.53
CA GLY A 160 -1.67 15.31 -10.48
C GLY A 160 -3.11 15.65 -10.06
N THR A 161 -4.15 15.19 -10.76
CA THR A 161 -5.56 15.54 -10.47
C THR A 161 -6.48 14.33 -10.57
N GLY A 162 -7.68 14.41 -9.98
CA GLY A 162 -8.70 13.35 -10.08
C GLY A 162 -8.39 12.09 -9.29
N VAL A 163 -7.49 12.21 -8.29
CA VAL A 163 -6.96 11.09 -7.51
C VAL A 163 -8.06 10.36 -6.73
N ARG A 164 -9.04 11.11 -6.21
CA ARG A 164 -10.16 10.58 -5.44
C ARG A 164 -11.12 9.80 -6.31
N GLU A 165 -11.54 10.38 -7.44
CA GLU A 165 -12.43 9.73 -8.40
C GLU A 165 -11.78 8.47 -8.97
N HIS A 166 -10.46 8.50 -9.21
CA HIS A 166 -9.73 7.34 -9.66
C HIS A 166 -9.69 6.21 -8.61
N ALA A 167 -9.39 6.54 -7.35
CA ALA A 167 -9.41 5.59 -6.25
C ALA A 167 -10.80 4.94 -6.08
N GLN A 168 -11.85 5.76 -6.04
CA GLN A 168 -13.24 5.30 -5.93
C GLN A 168 -13.63 4.38 -7.08
N THR A 169 -13.18 4.69 -8.30
CA THR A 169 -13.43 3.83 -9.47
C THR A 169 -12.74 2.48 -9.33
N LEU A 170 -11.46 2.46 -8.91
CA LEU A 170 -10.71 1.22 -8.69
C LEU A 170 -11.34 0.36 -7.58
N GLU A 171 -11.73 0.98 -6.47
CA GLU A 171 -12.43 0.31 -5.37
C GLU A 171 -13.75 -0.30 -5.84
N TYR A 172 -14.59 0.50 -6.50
CA TYR A 172 -15.87 0.05 -7.04
C TYR A 172 -15.69 -1.14 -8.00
N LEU A 173 -14.78 -1.05 -8.97
CA LEU A 173 -14.55 -2.12 -9.94
C LEU A 173 -14.04 -3.39 -9.24
N THR A 174 -13.09 -3.26 -8.31
CA THR A 174 -12.52 -4.41 -7.58
C THR A 174 -13.59 -5.14 -6.78
N ILE A 175 -14.42 -4.38 -6.05
CA ILE A 175 -15.52 -4.95 -5.24
C ILE A 175 -16.54 -5.65 -6.14
N ASN A 176 -16.98 -5.02 -7.24
CA ASN A 176 -17.97 -5.62 -8.11
C ASN A 176 -17.45 -6.89 -8.81
N ILE A 177 -16.19 -6.88 -9.27
CA ILE A 177 -15.57 -8.07 -9.86
C ILE A 177 -15.50 -9.21 -8.84
N ALA A 178 -15.05 -8.92 -7.61
CA ALA A 178 -15.00 -9.91 -6.55
C ALA A 178 -16.40 -10.46 -6.21
N TYR A 179 -17.40 -9.58 -6.09
CA TYR A 179 -18.79 -9.95 -5.83
C TYR A 179 -19.36 -10.86 -6.95
N HIS A 180 -19.18 -10.48 -8.21
CA HIS A 180 -19.65 -11.29 -9.34
C HIS A 180 -18.92 -12.64 -9.43
N ALA A 181 -17.61 -12.67 -9.16
CA ALA A 181 -16.83 -13.91 -9.16
C ALA A 181 -17.28 -14.88 -8.05
N LEU A 182 -17.61 -14.36 -6.86
CA LEU A 182 -18.15 -15.16 -5.75
C LEU A 182 -19.53 -15.73 -6.10
N ASN A 183 -20.43 -14.90 -6.64
CA ASN A 183 -21.79 -15.33 -6.98
C ASN A 183 -21.85 -16.28 -8.18
N ALA A 184 -20.93 -16.15 -9.14
CA ALA A 184 -20.80 -17.11 -10.24
C ALA A 184 -20.49 -18.53 -9.73
N LYS A 185 -19.86 -18.66 -8.56
CA LYS A 185 -19.56 -19.95 -7.93
C LYS A 185 -20.77 -20.55 -7.19
N GLU A 186 -21.72 -19.73 -6.74
CA GLU A 186 -22.93 -20.21 -6.05
C GLU A 186 -23.98 -20.78 -7.01
N GLY A 187 -24.13 -20.21 -8.21
CA GLY A 187 -25.02 -20.75 -9.24
C GLY A 187 -24.71 -22.18 -9.68
N ASN A 188 -23.45 -22.64 -9.53
CA ASN A 188 -23.01 -24.00 -9.88
C ASN A 188 -23.17 -25.02 -8.73
N LYS A 189 -23.65 -24.63 -7.54
CA LYS A 189 -23.86 -25.57 -6.42
C LYS A 189 -25.26 -26.19 -6.38
N MET A 190 -26.21 -25.72 -7.20
CA MET A 190 -27.57 -26.28 -7.28
C MET A 190 -27.71 -27.41 -8.32
N ASP A 191 -26.65 -27.70 -9.09
CA ASP A 191 -26.67 -28.70 -10.17
C ASP A 191 -25.78 -29.94 -9.88
N ALA A 192 -25.52 -30.26 -8.60
CA ALA A 192 -24.73 -31.42 -8.19
C ALA A 192 -25.45 -32.29 -7.15
#